data_AF-A0A7L6WQ08-F1
#
_entry.id   AF-A0A7L6WQ08-F1
#
_cell.length_a   1.000
_cell.length_b   1.000
_cell.length_c   1.000
_cell.angle_alpha   90.00
_cell.angle_beta   90.00
_cell.angle_gamma   90.00
#
_symmetry.space_group_name_H-M   'P 1'
#
loop_
_entity.id
_entity.type
_entity.pdbx_description
1 polymer ?
#
loop_
_entity_poly.entity_id
_entity_poly.type
_entity_poly.pdbx_seq_one_letter_code
_entity_poly.pdbx_strand_id
1 'polypeptide(L)'
;MEQSKKYELLNTDTIEFGGITLFRIKALISFGNVKKGELGGYVEKEGNLCHSGNAWVSDSAKVYGNAEVTGDAWVSGDAWVSGDARVTGDAEVSGDAWVSGNARVCGKAKVTGDAEVSGDAEVSDNAEVTGDAKVTGDAKVTDNAKVYDNAEVTGDAKVSDNAKVTGR
;
A
#
# COMPACT_ATOMS: atom_id res chain seq x y z
N MET A 1 22.88 -15.81 12.87
CA MET A 1 21.85 -15.40 13.84
C MET A 1 20.54 -15.40 13.09
N GLU A 2 19.57 -16.18 13.54
CA GLU A 2 18.24 -16.22 12.94
C GLU A 2 17.58 -14.86 13.19
N GLN A 3 17.14 -14.17 12.14
CA GLN A 3 16.47 -12.89 12.29
C GLN A 3 15.11 -13.15 12.94
N SER A 4 14.82 -12.51 14.08
CA SER A 4 13.53 -12.72 14.76
C SER A 4 12.39 -12.29 13.84
N LYS A 5 11.44 -13.19 13.60
CA LYS A 5 10.24 -12.87 12.81
C LYS A 5 9.40 -11.80 13.50
N LYS A 6 8.90 -10.85 12.72
CA LYS A 6 8.00 -9.78 13.18
C LYS A 6 6.56 -10.25 13.32
N TYR A 7 6.13 -11.15 12.45
CA TYR A 7 4.79 -11.70 12.39
C TYR A 7 4.81 -13.15 11.88
N GLU A 8 3.70 -13.85 12.03
CA GLU A 8 3.43 -15.17 11.43
C GLU A 8 2.21 -15.12 10.51
N LEU A 9 2.16 -16.05 9.54
CA LEU A 9 1.00 -16.31 8.71
C LEU A 9 0.11 -17.37 9.39
N LEU A 10 -1.17 -17.08 9.56
CA LEU A 10 -2.10 -18.01 10.19
C LEU A 10 -2.74 -18.95 9.16
N ASN A 11 -2.28 -20.20 9.12
CA ASN A 11 -2.86 -21.24 8.25
C ASN A 11 -4.32 -21.60 8.60
N THR A 12 -4.81 -21.18 9.77
CA THR A 12 -6.18 -21.41 10.24
C THR A 12 -7.14 -20.26 9.90
N ASP A 13 -6.60 -19.13 9.45
CA ASP A 13 -7.37 -17.92 9.13
C ASP A 13 -6.92 -17.42 7.76
N THR A 14 -7.65 -17.89 6.74
CA THR A 14 -7.32 -17.69 5.34
C THR A 14 -8.56 -17.27 4.56
N ILE A 15 -8.32 -16.58 3.45
CA ILE A 15 -9.35 -16.23 2.48
C ILE A 15 -8.90 -16.63 1.08
N GLU A 16 -9.87 -17.00 0.25
CA GLU A 16 -9.66 -17.18 -1.19
C GLU A 16 -10.00 -15.87 -1.90
N PHE A 17 -9.06 -15.35 -2.67
CA PHE A 17 -9.20 -14.09 -3.38
C PHE A 17 -8.56 -14.20 -4.76
N GLY A 18 -9.33 -14.02 -5.84
CA GLY A 18 -8.77 -14.10 -7.20
C GLY A 18 -8.10 -15.43 -7.56
N GLY A 19 -8.44 -16.53 -6.88
CA GLY A 19 -7.83 -17.85 -7.08
C GLY A 19 -6.51 -18.08 -6.33
N ILE A 20 -6.13 -17.18 -5.43
CA ILE A 20 -5.01 -17.34 -4.50
C ILE A 20 -5.50 -17.36 -3.06
N THR A 21 -4.79 -18.10 -2.21
CA THR A 21 -5.02 -18.12 -0.77
C THR A 21 -4.21 -17.01 -0.10
N LEU A 22 -4.87 -16.16 0.67
CA LEU A 22 -4.21 -15.17 1.52
C LEU A 22 -4.34 -15.56 2.99
N PHE A 23 -3.29 -15.29 3.76
CA PHE A 23 -3.18 -15.66 5.16
C PHE A 23 -3.27 -14.43 6.03
N ARG A 24 -4.12 -14.48 7.07
CA ARG A 24 -4.15 -13.45 8.11
C ARG A 24 -2.78 -13.38 8.77
N ILE A 25 -2.27 -12.17 9.00
CA ILE A 25 -1.02 -12.00 9.73
C ILE A 25 -1.26 -11.77 11.22
N LYS A 26 -0.34 -12.27 12.05
CA LYS A 26 -0.35 -12.01 13.50
C LYS A 26 1.00 -11.56 13.99
N ALA A 27 1.04 -10.45 14.72
CA ALA A 27 2.27 -9.90 15.26
C ALA A 27 2.89 -10.83 16.33
N LEU A 28 4.19 -11.12 16.20
CA LEU A 28 4.95 -11.94 17.15
C LEU A 28 5.65 -11.10 18.22
N ILE A 29 5.88 -9.82 17.92
CA ILE A 29 6.50 -8.82 18.80
C ILE A 29 5.70 -7.51 18.71
N SER A 30 5.91 -6.60 19.66
CA SER A 30 5.37 -5.23 19.56
C SER A 30 6.36 -4.32 18.82
N PHE A 31 5.88 -3.44 17.94
CA PHE A 31 6.67 -2.51 17.15
C PHE A 31 5.77 -1.37 16.63
N GLY A 32 6.31 -0.16 16.48
CA GLY A 32 5.49 1.02 16.17
C GLY A 32 4.26 1.11 17.08
N ASN A 33 3.08 1.09 16.45
CA ASN A 33 1.77 1.06 17.13
C ASN A 33 1.15 -0.35 17.26
N VAL A 34 1.79 -1.38 16.72
CA VAL A 34 1.30 -2.77 16.71
C VAL A 34 1.72 -3.49 17.98
N LYS A 35 0.77 -4.17 18.62
CA LYS A 35 1.03 -4.96 19.83
C LYS A 35 1.29 -6.43 19.48
N LYS A 36 2.16 -7.07 20.26
CA LYS A 36 2.33 -8.53 20.20
C LYS A 36 0.98 -9.26 20.30
N GLY A 37 0.72 -10.16 19.37
CA GLY A 37 -0.49 -10.95 19.26
C GLY A 37 -1.63 -10.30 18.48
N GLU A 38 -1.47 -9.04 18.06
CA GLU A 38 -2.44 -8.32 17.24
C GLU A 38 -2.58 -8.94 15.84
N LEU A 39 -3.82 -9.03 15.35
CA LEU A 39 -4.11 -9.51 14.00
C LEU A 39 -4.05 -8.33 13.02
N GLY A 40 -3.25 -8.47 11.97
CA GLY A 40 -3.19 -7.53 10.84
C GLY A 40 -4.10 -7.98 9.71
N GLY A 41 -3.91 -7.46 8.50
CA GLY A 41 -4.64 -7.86 7.29
C GLY A 41 -4.17 -9.21 6.74
N TYR A 42 -4.28 -9.37 5.42
CA TYR A 42 -3.98 -10.62 4.73
C TYR A 42 -2.83 -10.46 3.75
N VAL A 43 -1.93 -11.43 3.72
CA VAL A 43 -0.84 -11.50 2.75
C VAL A 43 -0.73 -12.87 2.11
N GLU A 44 -0.26 -12.97 0.87
CA GLU A 44 -0.10 -14.25 0.17
C GLU A 44 1.12 -15.03 0.71
N LYS A 45 2.24 -14.34 0.91
CA LYS A 45 3.52 -14.95 1.33
C LYS A 45 4.33 -14.01 2.23
N GLU A 46 5.31 -14.57 2.94
CA GLU A 46 6.17 -13.78 3.84
C GLU A 46 6.92 -12.63 3.13
N GLY A 47 7.18 -12.76 1.83
CA GLY A 47 7.83 -11.71 1.04
C GLY A 47 6.99 -10.44 0.87
N ASN A 48 5.67 -10.49 1.08
CA ASN A 48 4.80 -9.34 0.84
C ASN A 48 4.92 -8.24 1.91
N LEU A 49 5.38 -8.59 3.12
CA LEU A 49 5.51 -7.64 4.23
C LEU A 49 6.87 -7.82 4.90
N CYS A 50 7.68 -6.77 4.94
CA CYS A 50 9.03 -6.86 5.47
C CYS A 50 9.03 -7.18 6.97
N HIS A 51 9.91 -8.09 7.41
CA HIS A 51 10.13 -8.35 8.85
C HIS A 51 10.96 -7.27 9.55
N SER A 52 11.64 -6.38 8.81
CA SER A 52 12.32 -5.20 9.36
C SER A 52 11.45 -3.96 9.29
N GLY A 53 11.77 -2.93 10.09
CA GLY A 53 10.99 -1.69 10.16
C GLY A 53 9.59 -1.87 10.76
N ASN A 54 8.80 -0.81 10.78
CA ASN A 54 7.46 -0.80 11.38
C ASN A 54 6.34 -1.03 10.37
N ALA A 55 6.65 -1.36 9.12
CA ALA A 55 5.66 -1.62 8.09
C ALA A 55 4.61 -2.64 8.56
N TRP A 56 3.34 -2.36 8.25
CA TRP A 56 2.22 -3.21 8.68
C TRP A 56 1.05 -3.18 7.69
N VAL A 57 0.35 -4.30 7.65
CA VAL A 57 -0.94 -4.45 6.95
C VAL A 57 -1.98 -4.69 8.03
N SER A 58 -3.02 -3.86 8.14
CA SER A 58 -4.09 -3.97 9.15
C SER A 58 -5.45 -4.25 8.52
N ASP A 59 -6.46 -4.42 9.38
CA ASP A 59 -7.88 -4.51 8.99
C ASP A 59 -8.15 -5.63 7.97
N SER A 60 -8.78 -5.32 6.84
CA SER A 60 -9.13 -6.24 5.75
C SER A 60 -8.22 -6.10 4.54
N ALA A 61 -7.17 -5.29 4.64
CA ALA A 61 -6.24 -5.00 3.56
C ALA A 61 -5.52 -6.25 3.08
N LYS A 62 -5.19 -6.28 1.79
CA LYS A 62 -4.64 -7.44 1.09
C LYS A 62 -3.37 -7.07 0.35
N VAL A 63 -2.29 -7.80 0.60
CA VAL A 63 -1.02 -7.65 -0.15
C VAL A 63 -0.61 -8.97 -0.75
N TYR A 64 -0.53 -9.04 -2.07
CA TYR A 64 -0.35 -10.31 -2.79
C TYR A 64 0.40 -10.15 -4.10
N GLY A 65 0.67 -11.26 -4.79
CA GLY A 65 1.59 -11.31 -5.92
C GLY A 65 3.02 -11.07 -5.45
N ASN A 66 3.74 -10.22 -6.16
CA ASN A 66 5.09 -9.79 -5.83
C ASN A 66 5.13 -8.43 -5.11
N ALA A 67 3.96 -7.92 -4.70
CA ALA A 67 3.89 -6.64 -4.02
C ALA A 67 4.68 -6.67 -2.70
N GLU A 68 5.34 -5.57 -2.38
CA GLU A 68 6.18 -5.43 -1.19
C GLU A 68 5.75 -4.22 -0.35
N VAL A 69 5.52 -4.44 0.95
CA VAL A 69 5.33 -3.37 1.95
C VAL A 69 6.54 -3.36 2.90
N THR A 70 7.28 -2.25 2.93
CA THR A 70 8.56 -2.14 3.66
C THR A 70 8.73 -0.78 4.34
N GLY A 71 9.79 -0.63 5.16
CA GLY A 71 10.03 0.61 5.91
C GLY A 71 9.05 0.74 7.08
N ASP A 72 8.37 1.87 7.15
CA ASP A 72 7.33 2.22 8.14
C ASP A 72 5.95 2.36 7.47
N ALA A 73 5.79 1.85 6.26
CA ALA A 73 4.58 1.97 5.46
C ALA A 73 3.38 1.25 6.09
N TRP A 74 2.19 1.84 5.96
CA TRP A 74 0.96 1.32 6.55
C TRP A 74 -0.10 1.08 5.48
N VAL A 75 -0.62 -0.15 5.42
CA VAL A 75 -1.73 -0.51 4.54
C VAL A 75 -2.92 -0.94 5.40
N SER A 76 -4.08 -0.31 5.24
CA SER A 76 -5.25 -0.49 6.12
C SER A 76 -6.59 -0.40 5.40
N GLY A 77 -7.69 -0.57 6.14
CA GLY A 77 -9.04 -0.60 5.57
C GLY A 77 -9.27 -1.85 4.72
N ASP A 78 -9.83 -1.67 3.53
CA ASP A 78 -10.11 -2.71 2.54
C ASP A 78 -9.12 -2.68 1.36
N ALA A 79 -8.06 -1.85 1.45
CA ALA A 79 -7.10 -1.56 0.40
C ALA A 79 -6.34 -2.78 -0.13
N TRP A 80 -6.01 -2.77 -1.43
CA TRP A 80 -5.28 -3.84 -2.11
C TRP A 80 -3.95 -3.35 -2.66
N VAL A 81 -2.89 -4.12 -2.44
CA VAL A 81 -1.57 -3.94 -3.06
C VAL A 81 -1.18 -5.22 -3.77
N SER A 82 -0.90 -5.13 -5.07
CA SER A 82 -0.77 -6.31 -5.95
C SER A 82 0.21 -6.11 -7.10
N GLY A 83 0.47 -7.15 -7.89
CA GLY A 83 1.45 -7.08 -8.97
C GLY A 83 2.88 -7.06 -8.42
N ASP A 84 3.72 -6.18 -8.96
CA ASP A 84 5.08 -5.88 -8.50
C ASP A 84 5.13 -4.53 -7.72
N ALA A 85 3.97 -4.05 -7.24
CA ALA A 85 3.85 -2.75 -6.58
C ALA A 85 4.65 -2.66 -5.27
N ARG A 86 5.16 -1.48 -4.96
CA ARG A 86 6.02 -1.25 -3.78
C ARG A 86 5.49 -0.10 -2.94
N VAL A 87 5.17 -0.38 -1.69
CA VAL A 87 4.78 0.63 -0.69
C VAL A 87 5.88 0.71 0.36
N THR A 88 6.54 1.86 0.47
CA THR A 88 7.79 2.02 1.23
C THR A 88 7.85 3.35 1.97
N GLY A 89 8.84 3.53 2.86
CA GLY A 89 8.97 4.77 3.63
C GLY A 89 7.89 4.87 4.71
N ASP A 90 7.31 6.05 4.88
CA ASP A 90 6.18 6.35 5.78
C ASP A 90 4.83 6.37 5.03
N ALA A 91 4.76 5.73 3.85
CA ALA A 91 3.59 5.80 2.98
C ALA A 91 2.35 5.16 3.62
N GLU A 92 1.18 5.73 3.34
CA GLU A 92 -0.12 5.25 3.82
C GLU A 92 -1.02 4.89 2.63
N VAL A 93 -1.54 3.66 2.64
CA VAL A 93 -2.55 3.19 1.68
C VAL A 93 -3.76 2.70 2.47
N SER A 94 -4.92 3.35 2.33
CA SER A 94 -6.08 3.06 3.18
C SER A 94 -7.42 3.25 2.48
N GLY A 95 -8.53 2.86 3.14
CA GLY A 95 -9.86 2.85 2.51
C GLY A 95 -9.99 1.68 1.54
N ASP A 96 -10.58 1.93 0.38
CA ASP A 96 -10.77 0.97 -0.72
C ASP A 96 -9.68 1.09 -1.81
N ALA A 97 -8.58 1.77 -1.49
CA ALA A 97 -7.53 2.13 -2.45
C ALA A 97 -6.86 0.90 -3.07
N TRP A 98 -6.51 1.01 -4.35
CA TRP A 98 -5.87 -0.06 -5.11
C TRP A 98 -4.53 0.37 -5.71
N VAL A 99 -3.46 -0.28 -5.28
CA VAL A 99 -2.11 -0.11 -5.84
C VAL A 99 -1.70 -1.40 -6.56
N SER A 100 -1.35 -1.29 -7.85
CA SER A 100 -1.06 -2.47 -8.69
C SER A 100 -0.02 -2.22 -9.79
N GLY A 101 0.30 -3.25 -10.57
CA GLY A 101 1.34 -3.16 -11.60
C GLY A 101 2.73 -3.02 -10.97
N ASN A 102 3.55 -2.12 -11.50
CA ASN A 102 4.87 -1.75 -10.97
C ASN A 102 4.82 -0.47 -10.13
N ALA A 103 3.62 -0.04 -9.70
CA ALA A 103 3.42 1.24 -9.04
C ALA A 103 4.27 1.38 -7.77
N ARG A 104 4.71 2.61 -7.48
CA ARG A 104 5.55 2.93 -6.33
C ARG A 104 4.88 4.01 -5.49
N VAL A 105 4.62 3.68 -4.23
CA VAL A 105 4.15 4.64 -3.23
C VAL A 105 5.22 4.76 -2.15
N CYS A 106 5.81 5.95 -1.98
CA CYS A 106 6.96 6.13 -1.09
C CYS A 106 6.98 7.50 -0.40
N GLY A 107 7.95 7.72 0.49
CA GLY A 107 7.98 8.94 1.32
C GLY A 107 6.84 8.92 2.34
N LYS A 108 6.14 10.03 2.48
CA LYS A 108 4.93 10.22 3.31
C LYS A 108 3.65 10.27 2.44
N ALA A 109 3.73 9.71 1.23
CA ALA A 109 2.61 9.72 0.29
C ALA A 109 1.39 9.02 0.87
N LYS A 110 0.20 9.50 0.49
CA LYS A 110 -1.08 8.95 0.91
C LYS A 110 -1.93 8.58 -0.29
N VAL A 111 -2.40 7.34 -0.32
CA VAL A 111 -3.38 6.86 -1.30
C VAL A 111 -4.60 6.36 -0.53
N THR A 112 -5.71 7.08 -0.61
CA THR A 112 -6.89 6.80 0.24
C THR A 112 -8.22 6.91 -0.49
N GLY A 113 -9.31 6.41 0.11
CA GLY A 113 -10.62 6.35 -0.55
C GLY A 113 -10.63 5.23 -1.60
N ASP A 114 -11.25 5.48 -2.75
CA ASP A 114 -11.35 4.54 -3.89
C ASP A 114 -10.21 4.73 -4.91
N ALA A 115 -9.11 5.38 -4.50
CA ALA A 115 -8.04 5.80 -5.39
C ALA A 115 -7.28 4.62 -6.01
N GLU A 116 -6.93 4.76 -7.30
CA GLU A 116 -6.17 3.77 -8.05
C GLU A 116 -4.78 4.30 -8.43
N VAL A 117 -3.73 3.53 -8.12
CA VAL A 117 -2.37 3.77 -8.60
C VAL A 117 -1.87 2.50 -9.30
N SER A 118 -1.67 2.56 -10.61
CA SER A 118 -1.35 1.37 -11.43
C SER A 118 -0.36 1.65 -12.55
N GLY A 119 0.13 0.60 -13.22
CA GLY A 119 1.21 0.72 -14.22
C GLY A 119 2.57 0.97 -13.57
N ASP A 120 3.38 1.86 -14.14
CA ASP A 120 4.70 2.29 -13.63
C ASP A 120 4.61 3.59 -12.81
N ALA A 121 3.41 3.95 -12.35
CA ALA A 121 3.11 5.21 -11.70
C ALA A 121 3.86 5.38 -10.35
N GLU A 122 4.21 6.61 -10.03
CA GLU A 122 4.93 6.97 -8.80
C GLU A 122 4.18 8.05 -8.01
N VAL A 123 3.90 7.76 -6.74
CA VAL A 123 3.39 8.73 -5.76
C VAL A 123 4.40 8.83 -4.62
N SER A 124 5.02 9.99 -4.45
CA SER A 124 6.15 10.17 -3.53
C SER A 124 6.03 11.42 -2.66
N ASP A 125 7.01 11.59 -1.76
CA ASP A 125 7.13 12.75 -0.87
C ASP A 125 5.89 12.91 0.03
N ASN A 126 5.19 14.05 0.02
CA ASN A 126 3.94 14.26 0.78
C ASN A 126 2.70 14.28 -0.14
N ALA A 127 2.79 13.69 -1.34
CA ALA A 127 1.68 13.69 -2.28
C ALA A 127 0.45 12.94 -1.74
N GLU A 128 -0.74 13.41 -2.10
CA GLU A 128 -2.01 12.80 -1.72
C GLU A 128 -2.81 12.44 -2.98
N VAL A 129 -3.23 11.19 -3.10
CA VAL A 129 -4.17 10.68 -4.11
C VAL A 129 -5.40 10.15 -3.36
N THR A 130 -6.56 10.79 -3.54
CA THR A 130 -7.75 10.50 -2.74
C THR A 130 -9.05 10.46 -3.55
N GLY A 131 -10.15 9.97 -2.96
CA GLY A 131 -11.44 9.87 -3.67
C GLY A 131 -11.38 8.79 -4.75
N ASP A 132 -11.99 9.03 -5.92
CA ASP A 132 -12.00 8.11 -7.07
C ASP A 132 -10.82 8.36 -8.04
N ALA A 133 -9.76 9.02 -7.57
CA ALA A 133 -8.67 9.49 -8.42
C ALA A 133 -7.84 8.33 -8.98
N LYS A 134 -7.36 8.48 -10.22
CA LYS A 134 -6.53 7.49 -10.90
C LYS A 134 -5.19 8.07 -11.32
N VAL A 135 -4.11 7.38 -10.95
CA VAL A 135 -2.74 7.68 -11.39
C VAL A 135 -2.18 6.45 -12.08
N THR A 136 -2.00 6.51 -13.40
CA THR A 136 -1.68 5.32 -14.21
C THR A 136 -0.59 5.57 -15.27
N GLY A 137 -0.03 4.51 -15.85
CA GLY A 137 1.06 4.63 -16.82
C GLY A 137 2.37 5.00 -16.14
N ASP A 138 3.13 5.94 -16.70
CA ASP A 138 4.41 6.44 -16.16
C ASP A 138 4.24 7.72 -15.31
N ALA A 139 3.02 7.97 -14.84
CA ALA A 139 2.64 9.23 -14.22
C ALA A 139 3.33 9.42 -12.86
N LYS A 140 3.67 10.68 -12.54
CA LYS A 140 4.34 11.04 -11.28
C LYS A 140 3.58 12.10 -10.51
N VAL A 141 3.28 11.82 -9.25
CA VAL A 141 2.68 12.75 -8.29
C VAL A 141 3.63 12.91 -7.10
N THR A 142 4.24 14.08 -6.95
CA THR A 142 5.36 14.30 -6.01
C THR A 142 5.17 15.55 -5.15
N ASP A 143 6.14 15.83 -4.28
CA ASP A 143 6.15 16.97 -3.35
C ASP A 143 4.89 17.03 -2.46
N ASN A 144 4.07 18.09 -2.55
CA ASN A 144 2.81 18.25 -1.80
C ASN A 144 1.60 18.28 -2.76
N ALA A 145 1.73 17.69 -3.95
CA ALA A 145 0.66 17.64 -4.93
C ALA A 145 -0.56 16.86 -4.40
N LYS A 146 -1.75 17.28 -4.82
CA LYS A 146 -3.01 16.62 -4.48
C LYS A 146 -3.80 16.28 -5.74
N VAL A 147 -4.17 15.01 -5.87
CA VAL A 147 -5.03 14.48 -6.93
C VAL A 147 -6.25 13.88 -6.25
N TYR A 148 -7.45 14.39 -6.51
CA TYR A 148 -8.63 14.01 -5.76
C TYR A 148 -9.92 14.07 -6.58
N ASP A 149 -11.04 13.63 -5.99
CA ASP A 149 -12.32 13.39 -6.66
C ASP A 149 -12.12 12.42 -7.85
N ASN A 150 -12.78 12.64 -8.99
CA ASN A 150 -12.68 11.78 -10.19
C ASN A 150 -11.48 12.12 -11.10
N ALA A 151 -10.37 12.63 -10.55
CA ALA A 151 -9.24 13.08 -11.36
C ALA A 151 -8.46 11.93 -12.00
N GLU A 152 -8.03 12.09 -13.26
CA GLU A 152 -7.17 11.12 -13.95
C GLU A 152 -5.83 11.75 -14.34
N VAL A 153 -4.72 11.14 -13.90
CA VAL A 153 -3.35 11.50 -14.27
C VAL A 153 -2.71 10.28 -14.92
N THR A 154 -2.44 10.35 -16.22
CA THR A 154 -2.06 9.16 -17.02
C THR A 154 -0.87 9.42 -17.93
N GLY A 155 -0.23 8.35 -18.43
CA GLY A 155 0.92 8.44 -19.32
C GLY A 155 2.13 9.06 -18.62
N ASP A 156 2.90 9.91 -19.31
CA ASP A 156 4.11 10.56 -18.75
C ASP A 156 3.82 11.83 -17.91
N ALA A 157 2.59 12.02 -17.43
CA ALA A 157 2.17 13.23 -16.73
C ALA A 157 2.94 13.43 -15.42
N LYS A 158 3.24 14.70 -15.09
CA LYS A 158 3.92 15.08 -13.84
C LYS A 158 3.12 16.14 -13.10
N VAL A 159 2.80 15.86 -11.83
CA VAL A 159 2.10 16.76 -10.91
C VAL A 159 2.98 16.91 -9.67
N SER A 160 3.42 18.13 -9.38
CA SER A 160 4.44 18.40 -8.36
C SER A 160 4.14 19.66 -7.56
N ASP A 161 5.07 20.07 -6.69
CA ASP A 161 4.97 21.23 -5.82
C ASP A 161 3.70 21.21 -4.94
N ASN A 162 2.79 22.18 -5.13
CA ASN A 162 1.52 22.28 -4.41
C ASN A 162 0.33 22.21 -5.37
N ALA A 163 0.51 21.56 -6.53
CA ALA A 163 -0.52 21.43 -7.54
C ALA A 163 -1.75 20.70 -7.01
N LYS A 164 -2.93 21.10 -7.49
CA LYS A 164 -4.21 20.48 -7.18
C LYS A 164 -4.88 20.06 -8.47
N VAL A 165 -5.14 18.77 -8.63
CA VAL A 165 -5.86 18.19 -9.75
C VAL A 165 -7.15 17.59 -9.19
N THR A 166 -8.28 18.00 -9.72
CA THR A 166 -9.62 17.54 -9.31
C THR A 166 -10.42 17.16 -10.54
N GLY A 167 -11.13 16.05 -10.47
CA GLY A 167 -12.08 15.61 -11.47
C GLY A 167 -13.52 15.89 -11.03
N ARG A 168 -14.44 15.90 -11.99
CA ARG A 168 -15.88 15.98 -11.72
C ARG A 168 -16.50 14.60 -11.74
#